data_AF-A0A9P5UV56-F1
#
_entry.id   AF-A0A9P5UV56-F1
#
_cell.length_a   1.000
_cell.length_b   1.000
_cell.length_c   1.000
_cell.angle_alpha   90.00
_cell.angle_beta   90.00
_cell.angle_gamma   90.00
#
_symmetry.space_group_name_H-M   'P 1'
#
loop_
_entity.id
_entity.type
_entity.pdbx_description
1 polymer ?
#
loop_
_entity_poly.entity_id
_entity_poly.type
_entity_poly.pdbx_seq_one_letter_code
_entity_poly.pdbx_strand_id
1 'polypeptide(L)'
;MEDYYDIDSILAEDQLKAGSRLDIPFWLARELVEHMEDTVPMDIETPEFFGPKVRNALRADATTVDLTKQCPNFFRFGTFYLQLVDDMALSGVMEGAFKARLQMTMDHTQSGGNSNTTDYLNRLDETERELYKAGMESSASIHQWNQQSFGRIRSANEMLLKRKAT
;
A
#
# COMPACT_ATOMS: atom_id res chain seq x y z
N MET A 1 48.92 24.43 -10.69
CA MET A 1 48.73 23.12 -11.36
C MET A 1 48.48 22.00 -10.34
N GLU A 2 48.60 22.27 -9.03
CA GLU A 2 48.27 21.32 -7.95
C GLU A 2 46.78 21.27 -7.60
N ASP A 3 46.03 22.36 -7.84
CA ASP A 3 44.60 22.44 -7.45
C ASP A 3 43.65 21.53 -8.27
N TYR A 4 44.11 20.86 -9.33
CA TYR A 4 43.27 19.97 -10.16
C TYR A 4 43.11 18.56 -9.58
N TYR A 5 43.95 18.15 -8.62
CA TYR A 5 43.88 16.83 -7.98
C TYR A 5 43.39 16.88 -6.54
N ASP A 6 42.98 18.05 -6.06
CA ASP A 6 42.42 18.19 -4.73
C ASP A 6 40.97 17.69 -4.72
N ILE A 7 40.81 16.43 -4.30
CA ILE A 7 39.54 15.69 -4.33
C ILE A 7 38.48 16.43 -3.48
N ASP A 8 38.90 17.07 -2.39
CA ASP A 8 38.01 17.83 -1.51
C ASP A 8 37.50 19.10 -2.20
N SER A 9 38.34 19.77 -3.00
CA SER A 9 37.93 20.95 -3.79
C SER A 9 37.00 20.59 -4.95
N ILE A 10 37.14 19.39 -5.53
CA ILE A 10 36.25 18.88 -6.59
C ILE A 10 34.90 18.45 -6.00
N LEU A 11 34.90 17.82 -4.83
CA LEU A 11 33.69 17.41 -4.13
C LEU A 11 32.94 18.57 -3.49
N ALA A 12 33.59 19.70 -3.23
CA ALA A 12 33.00 20.89 -2.61
C ALA A 12 31.89 21.53 -3.47
N GLU A 13 31.95 21.42 -4.79
CA GLU A 13 30.92 21.97 -5.69
C GLU A 13 29.61 21.16 -5.69
N ASP A 14 29.67 19.88 -5.31
CA ASP A 14 28.55 18.92 -5.35
C ASP A 14 28.02 18.54 -3.95
N GLN A 15 28.40 19.28 -2.91
CA GLN A 15 27.88 19.05 -1.56
C GLN A 15 26.43 19.51 -1.43
N LEU A 16 25.58 18.63 -0.88
CA LEU A 16 24.22 18.97 -0.51
C LEU A 16 24.22 20.03 0.60
N LYS A 17 23.58 21.17 0.31
CA LYS A 17 23.39 22.23 1.31
C LYS A 17 22.45 21.74 2.41
N ALA A 18 22.74 22.10 3.66
CA ALA A 18 21.83 21.84 4.77
C ALA A 18 20.44 22.44 4.50
N GLY A 19 19.38 21.69 4.80
CA GLY A 19 18.00 22.09 4.52
C GLY A 19 17.56 21.92 3.07
N SER A 20 18.34 21.23 2.23
CA SER A 20 17.90 20.84 0.89
C SER A 20 16.73 19.85 0.98
N ARG A 21 15.67 20.12 0.21
CA ARG A 21 14.55 19.19 0.03
C ARG A 21 14.85 18.24 -1.11
N LEU A 22 14.81 16.95 -0.83
CA LEU A 22 15.12 15.90 -1.79
C LEU A 22 13.97 14.90 -1.85
N ASP A 23 13.58 14.56 -3.07
CA ASP A 23 12.67 13.44 -3.32
C ASP A 23 13.50 12.17 -3.45
N ILE A 24 13.50 11.35 -2.39
CA ILE A 24 14.23 10.09 -2.35
C ILE A 24 13.28 8.89 -2.29
N PRO A 25 13.69 7.73 -2.84
CA PRO A 25 12.94 6.50 -2.66
C PRO A 25 12.83 6.09 -1.18
N PHE A 26 11.68 5.53 -0.80
CA PHE A 26 11.41 5.12 0.59
C PHE A 26 12.45 4.14 1.15
N TRP A 27 12.91 3.17 0.35
CA TRP A 27 13.91 2.21 0.80
C TRP A 27 15.22 2.89 1.20
N LEU A 28 15.62 3.96 0.52
CA LEU A 28 16.83 4.71 0.89
C LEU A 28 16.58 5.55 2.13
N ALA A 29 15.43 6.23 2.18
CA ALA A 29 15.04 7.03 3.35
C ALA A 29 15.05 6.20 4.64
N ARG A 30 14.52 4.98 4.58
CA ARG A 30 14.51 4.05 5.73
C ARG A 30 15.92 3.73 6.22
N GLU A 31 16.83 3.35 5.32
CA GLU A 31 18.20 3.00 5.71
C GLU A 31 18.96 4.21 6.27
N LEU A 32 18.72 5.41 5.72
CA LEU A 32 19.35 6.64 6.20
C LEU A 32 18.90 7.00 7.62
N VAL A 33 17.61 6.87 7.90
CA VAL A 33 17.06 7.20 9.22
C VAL A 33 17.44 6.12 10.26
N GLU A 34 17.38 4.84 9.90
CA GLU A 34 17.67 3.75 10.84
C GLU A 34 19.17 3.59 11.14
N HIS A 35 20.05 3.91 10.19
CA HIS A 35 21.49 3.60 10.31
C HIS A 35 22.41 4.82 10.32
N MET A 36 21.92 5.98 9.87
CA MET A 36 22.76 7.16 9.68
C MET A 36 22.21 8.42 10.38
N GLU A 37 21.29 8.28 11.35
CA GLU A 37 20.72 9.42 12.07
C GLU A 37 21.80 10.35 12.65
N ASP A 38 22.87 9.78 13.22
CA ASP A 38 24.00 10.53 13.79
C ASP A 38 24.88 11.24 12.74
N THR A 39 24.85 10.76 11.49
CA THR A 39 25.76 11.22 10.41
C THR A 39 25.05 12.12 9.40
N VAL A 40 23.77 11.88 9.14
CA VAL A 40 22.94 12.60 8.17
C VAL A 40 21.60 12.95 8.84
N PRO A 41 21.50 14.09 9.54
CA PRO A 41 20.24 14.51 10.13
C PRO A 41 19.24 14.85 9.01
N MET A 42 18.20 14.02 8.89
CA MET A 42 17.12 14.17 7.91
C MET A 42 15.80 14.36 8.64
N ASP A 43 15.00 15.32 8.18
CA ASP A 43 13.60 15.45 8.59
C ASP A 43 12.69 14.91 7.48
N ILE A 44 11.68 14.14 7.86
CA ILE A 44 10.79 13.47 6.91
C ILE A 44 9.50 14.27 6.80
N GLU A 45 9.33 14.94 5.66
CA GLU A 45 8.08 15.62 5.39
C GLU A 45 6.93 14.62 5.20
N THR A 46 5.78 14.91 5.83
CA THR A 46 4.60 14.07 5.68
C THR A 46 4.08 14.13 4.23
N PRO A 47 3.93 12.99 3.54
CA PRO A 47 3.39 12.98 2.18
C PRO A 47 1.96 13.53 2.12
N GLU A 48 1.59 14.15 0.99
CA GLU A 48 0.27 14.80 0.82
C GLU A 48 -0.91 13.85 1.06
N PHE A 49 -0.78 12.57 0.67
CA PHE A 49 -1.80 11.55 0.88
C PHE A 49 -1.98 11.13 2.36
N PHE A 50 -1.01 11.44 3.22
CA PHE A 50 -1.16 11.39 4.68
C PHE A 50 -1.39 12.77 5.29
N GLY A 51 -1.65 13.79 4.49
CA GLY A 51 -1.93 15.13 4.95
C GLY A 51 -3.27 15.23 5.71
N PRO A 52 -3.51 16.37 6.38
CA PRO A 52 -4.70 16.57 7.21
C PRO A 52 -6.01 16.48 6.43
N LYS A 53 -6.00 16.84 5.14
CA LYS A 53 -7.18 16.74 4.25
C LYS A 53 -7.67 15.30 4.11
N VAL A 54 -6.76 14.36 3.83
CA VAL A 54 -7.10 12.94 3.67
C VAL A 54 -7.46 12.34 5.02
N ARG A 55 -6.72 12.66 6.09
CA ARG A 55 -7.06 12.21 7.45
C ARG A 55 -8.46 12.63 7.87
N ASN A 56 -8.85 13.87 7.59
CA ASN A 56 -10.19 14.38 7.90
C ASN A 56 -11.28 13.70 7.06
N ALA A 57 -11.02 13.43 5.79
CA ALA A 57 -11.94 12.68 4.94
C ALA A 57 -12.14 11.25 5.45
N LEU A 58 -11.05 10.56 5.83
CA LEU A 58 -11.09 9.22 6.41
C LEU A 58 -11.82 9.17 7.76
N ARG A 59 -11.64 10.21 8.60
CA ARG A 59 -12.37 10.34 9.87
C ARG A 59 -13.87 10.59 9.68
N ALA A 60 -14.24 11.34 8.64
CA ALA A 60 -15.64 11.64 8.35
C ALA A 60 -16.36 10.39 7.80
N ASP A 61 -15.82 9.80 6.73
CA ASP A 61 -16.32 8.55 6.17
C ASP A 61 -15.24 7.88 5.29
N ALA A 62 -14.61 6.83 5.84
CA ALA A 62 -13.56 6.08 5.15
C ALA A 62 -14.05 5.35 3.88
N THR A 63 -15.33 5.03 3.77
CA THR A 63 -15.87 4.24 2.63
C THR A 63 -15.98 5.05 1.34
N THR A 64 -16.11 6.38 1.47
CA THR A 64 -16.26 7.29 0.33
C THR A 64 -14.93 7.75 -0.26
N VAL A 65 -13.83 7.55 0.46
CA VAL A 65 -12.50 7.96 0.00
C VAL A 65 -11.99 7.00 -1.07
N ASP A 66 -11.53 7.58 -2.18
CA ASP A 66 -10.88 6.88 -3.28
C ASP A 66 -9.39 6.71 -2.97
N LEU A 67 -9.00 5.55 -2.42
CA LEU A 67 -7.63 5.29 -1.98
C LEU A 67 -6.68 5.13 -3.17
N THR A 68 -7.13 4.54 -4.27
CA THR A 68 -6.34 4.35 -5.50
C THR A 68 -5.77 5.66 -6.03
N LYS A 69 -6.54 6.75 -5.95
CA LYS A 69 -6.09 8.09 -6.37
C LYS A 69 -5.10 8.73 -5.40
N GLN A 70 -5.13 8.35 -4.12
CA GLN A 70 -4.19 8.87 -3.12
C GLN A 70 -2.88 8.08 -3.16
N CYS A 71 -2.97 6.77 -2.98
CA CYS A 71 -1.86 5.83 -3.04
C CYS A 71 -2.42 4.42 -3.30
N PRO A 72 -2.02 3.72 -4.39
CA PRO A 72 -2.47 2.35 -4.66
C PRO A 72 -2.04 1.29 -3.63
N ASN A 73 -1.12 1.64 -2.72
CA ASN A 73 -0.66 0.79 -1.62
C ASN A 73 -0.77 1.52 -0.27
N PHE A 74 -1.86 2.26 -0.05
CA PHE A 74 -2.09 3.14 1.09
C PHE A 74 -1.85 2.47 2.45
N PHE A 75 -2.48 1.32 2.71
CA PHE A 75 -2.36 0.67 4.03
C PHE A 75 -0.99 0.04 4.23
N ARG A 76 -0.49 -0.67 3.21
CA ARG A 76 0.83 -1.31 3.26
C ARG A 76 1.96 -0.29 3.39
N PHE A 77 1.90 0.80 2.62
CA PHE A 77 2.87 1.87 2.72
C PHE A 77 2.76 2.57 4.07
N GLY A 78 1.54 2.84 4.57
CA GLY A 78 1.35 3.46 5.86
C GLY A 78 1.91 2.65 7.03
N THR A 79 1.87 1.30 6.98
CA THR A 79 2.56 0.48 8.00
C THR A 79 4.07 0.68 8.01
N PHE A 80 4.69 0.83 6.85
CA PHE A 80 6.13 1.11 6.78
C PHE A 80 6.45 2.55 7.15
N TYR A 81 5.60 3.50 6.79
CA TYR A 81 5.75 4.90 7.16
C TYR A 81 5.64 5.09 8.68
N LEU A 82 4.68 4.44 9.34
CA LEU A 82 4.51 4.50 10.81
C LEU A 82 5.62 3.80 11.59
N GLN A 83 6.41 2.92 10.95
CA GLN A 83 7.64 2.38 11.56
C GLN A 83 8.76 3.41 11.59
N LEU A 84 8.74 4.35 10.63
CA LEU A 84 9.75 5.38 10.46
C LEU A 84 9.41 6.67 11.22
N VAL A 85 8.13 7.01 11.29
CA VAL A 85 7.61 8.23 11.94
C VAL A 85 6.59 7.84 12.99
N ASP A 86 6.80 8.26 14.23
CA ASP A 86 5.85 8.03 15.33
C ASP A 86 4.65 9.00 15.25
N ASP A 87 3.62 8.60 14.51
CA ASP A 87 2.35 9.34 14.38
C ASP A 87 1.16 8.49 14.82
N MET A 88 0.89 8.50 16.13
CA MET A 88 -0.23 7.81 16.76
C MET A 88 -1.60 8.27 16.23
N ALA A 89 -1.71 9.53 15.78
CA ALA A 89 -2.96 10.06 15.25
C ALA A 89 -3.27 9.50 13.86
N LEU A 90 -2.26 9.32 13.02
CA LEU A 90 -2.40 8.64 11.73
C LEU A 90 -2.71 7.15 11.91
N SER A 91 -2.00 6.49 12.83
CA SER A 91 -2.22 5.07 13.16
C SER A 91 -3.69 4.79 13.52
N GLY A 92 -4.28 5.56 14.45
CA GLY A 92 -5.69 5.37 14.83
C GLY A 92 -6.69 5.67 13.71
N VAL A 93 -6.38 6.62 12.82
CA VAL A 93 -7.23 6.91 11.64
C VAL A 93 -7.17 5.77 10.63
N MET A 94 -5.97 5.23 10.38
CA MET A 94 -5.78 4.09 9.48
C MET A 94 -6.48 2.83 10.00
N GLU A 95 -6.35 2.52 11.29
CA GLU A 95 -7.01 1.38 11.92
C GLU A 95 -8.54 1.49 11.80
N GLY A 96 -9.10 2.64 12.16
CA GLY A 96 -10.53 2.90 12.07
C GLY A 96 -11.05 2.82 10.62
N ALA A 97 -10.31 3.40 9.68
CA ALA A 97 -10.64 3.37 8.26
C ALA A 97 -10.60 1.93 7.70
N PHE A 98 -9.55 1.17 8.01
CA PHE A 98 -9.42 -0.22 7.57
C PHE A 98 -10.55 -1.09 8.10
N LYS A 99 -10.92 -0.95 9.38
CA LYS A 99 -12.03 -1.70 9.98
C LYS A 99 -13.37 -1.42 9.29
N ALA A 100 -13.69 -0.15 9.05
CA ALA A 100 -14.94 0.24 8.39
C ALA A 100 -15.01 -0.28 6.95
N ARG A 101 -13.90 -0.17 6.20
CA ARG A 101 -13.82 -0.61 4.81
C ARG A 101 -13.76 -2.13 4.66
N LEU A 102 -13.19 -2.84 5.64
CA LEU A 102 -13.16 -4.31 5.65
C LEU A 102 -14.57 -4.90 5.74
N GLN A 103 -15.45 -4.32 6.56
CA GLN A 103 -16.86 -4.73 6.64
C GLN A 103 -17.55 -4.57 5.29
N MET A 104 -17.41 -3.39 4.67
CA MET A 104 -17.97 -3.12 3.33
C MET A 104 -17.41 -4.07 2.26
N THR A 105 -16.11 -4.35 2.31
CA THR A 105 -15.46 -5.31 1.39
C THR A 105 -16.06 -6.69 1.54
N MET A 106 -16.23 -7.16 2.78
CA MET A 106 -16.84 -8.45 3.06
C MET A 106 -18.27 -8.54 2.52
N ASP A 107 -19.10 -7.52 2.74
CA ASP A 107 -20.47 -7.47 2.23
C ASP A 107 -20.50 -7.56 0.69
N HIS A 108 -19.60 -6.84 0.02
CA HIS A 108 -19.48 -6.88 -1.44
C HIS A 108 -19.09 -8.27 -1.97
N THR A 109 -18.26 -9.04 -1.26
CA THR A 109 -17.88 -10.40 -1.68
C THR A 109 -19.04 -11.41 -1.57
N GLN A 110 -20.04 -11.11 -0.74
CA GLN A 110 -21.18 -12.00 -0.49
C GLN A 110 -22.44 -11.58 -1.25
N SER A 111 -22.57 -10.31 -1.61
CA SER A 111 -23.80 -9.75 -2.22
C SER A 111 -24.02 -10.11 -3.69
N GLY A 112 -23.15 -10.88 -4.34
CA GLY A 112 -23.36 -11.39 -5.70
C GLY A 112 -23.42 -10.32 -6.79
N GLY A 113 -22.26 -9.82 -7.23
CA GLY A 113 -22.05 -9.19 -8.54
C GLY A 113 -23.06 -8.12 -8.97
N ASN A 114 -23.25 -7.08 -8.16
CA ASN A 114 -24.07 -5.93 -8.56
C ASN A 114 -23.36 -5.03 -9.59
N SER A 115 -24.12 -4.28 -10.38
CA SER A 115 -23.62 -3.30 -11.38
C SER A 115 -22.61 -2.29 -10.81
N ASN A 116 -22.65 -2.02 -9.51
CA ASN A 116 -21.78 -1.04 -8.84
C ASN A 116 -20.44 -1.63 -8.38
N THR A 117 -20.17 -2.92 -8.66
CA THR A 117 -18.95 -3.59 -8.20
C THR A 117 -17.70 -2.99 -8.83
N THR A 118 -17.76 -2.57 -10.10
CA THR A 118 -16.59 -1.99 -10.80
C THR A 118 -16.14 -0.67 -10.17
N ASP A 119 -17.09 0.20 -9.82
CA ASP A 119 -16.80 1.50 -9.22
C ASP A 119 -16.27 1.36 -7.80
N TYR A 120 -16.77 0.35 -7.07
CA TYR A 120 -16.22 -0.03 -5.77
C TYR A 120 -14.76 -0.47 -5.90
N LEU A 121 -14.47 -1.45 -6.76
CA LEU A 121 -13.13 -2.00 -6.95
C LEU A 121 -12.09 -0.95 -7.37
N ASN A 122 -12.51 0.06 -8.12
CA ASN A 122 -11.61 1.14 -8.55
C ASN A 122 -11.14 2.04 -7.39
N ARG A 123 -11.81 2.01 -6.23
CA ARG A 123 -11.51 2.85 -5.05
C ARG A 123 -10.72 2.10 -3.96
N LEU A 124 -10.46 0.81 -4.18
CA LEU A 124 -9.79 -0.08 -3.22
C LEU A 124 -8.27 0.04 -3.31
N ASP A 125 -7.64 -0.07 -2.15
CA ASP A 125 -6.20 -0.28 -2.05
C ASP A 125 -5.81 -1.68 -2.55
N GLU A 126 -4.54 -1.91 -2.92
CA GLU A 126 -4.10 -3.24 -3.38
C GLU A 126 -4.29 -4.32 -2.29
N THR A 127 -4.05 -3.96 -1.03
CA THR A 127 -4.29 -4.88 0.11
C THR A 127 -5.75 -5.28 0.23
N GLU A 128 -6.66 -4.33 0.05
CA GLU A 128 -8.10 -4.58 0.06
C GLU A 128 -8.55 -5.40 -1.16
N ARG A 129 -7.90 -5.19 -2.31
CA ARG A 129 -8.15 -5.94 -3.54
C ARG A 129 -7.76 -7.40 -3.41
N GLU A 130 -6.62 -7.68 -2.76
CA GLU A 130 -6.21 -9.05 -2.41
C GLU A 130 -7.24 -9.73 -1.49
N LEU A 131 -7.69 -9.02 -0.44
CA LEU A 131 -8.72 -9.51 0.49
C LEU A 131 -10.06 -9.75 -0.22
N TYR A 132 -10.47 -8.85 -1.10
CA TYR A 132 -11.69 -8.98 -1.90
C TYR A 132 -11.62 -10.22 -2.78
N LYS A 133 -10.49 -10.44 -3.47
CA LYS A 133 -10.30 -11.63 -4.32
C LYS A 133 -10.37 -12.92 -3.50
N ALA A 134 -9.69 -12.97 -2.36
CA ALA A 134 -9.74 -14.12 -1.45
C ALA A 134 -11.17 -14.37 -0.92
N GLY A 135 -11.90 -13.30 -0.57
CA GLY A 135 -13.29 -13.39 -0.13
C GLY A 135 -14.23 -13.89 -1.23
N MET A 136 -14.08 -13.40 -2.46
CA MET A 136 -14.82 -13.87 -3.63
C MET A 136 -14.58 -15.35 -3.91
N GLU A 137 -13.32 -15.81 -3.87
CA GLU A 137 -12.96 -17.22 -4.07
C GLU A 137 -13.56 -18.10 -2.98
N SER A 138 -13.56 -17.64 -1.72
CA SER A 138 -14.20 -18.32 -0.59
C SER A 138 -15.71 -18.42 -0.75
N SER A 139 -16.37 -17.31 -1.12
CA SER A 139 -17.81 -17.23 -1.40
C SER A 139 -18.23 -18.15 -2.56
N ALA A 140 -17.44 -18.17 -3.64
CA ALA A 140 -17.67 -19.07 -4.76
C ALA A 140 -17.50 -20.55 -4.35
N SER A 141 -16.48 -20.86 -3.55
CA SER A 141 -16.21 -22.23 -3.07
C SER A 141 -17.33 -22.74 -2.18
N ILE A 142 -17.85 -21.92 -1.26
CA ILE A 142 -18.97 -22.32 -0.40
C ILE A 142 -20.27 -22.48 -1.20
N HIS A 143 -20.49 -21.62 -2.20
CA HIS A 143 -21.65 -21.75 -3.09
C HIS A 143 -21.58 -23.02 -3.92
N GLN A 144 -20.42 -23.34 -4.48
CA GLN A 144 -20.17 -24.59 -5.20
C GLN A 144 -20.37 -25.81 -4.31
N TRP A 145 -19.90 -25.73 -3.05
CA TRP A 145 -20.11 -26.78 -2.05
C TRP A 145 -21.59 -27.01 -1.77
N ASN A 146 -22.34 -25.94 -1.49
CA ASN A 146 -23.79 -25.99 -1.23
C ASN A 146 -24.58 -26.60 -2.41
N GLN A 147 -24.15 -26.34 -3.64
CA GLN A 147 -24.76 -26.90 -4.86
C GLN A 147 -24.38 -28.35 -5.17
N GLN A 148 -23.58 -29.01 -4.32
CA GLN A 148 -23.07 -30.36 -4.56
C GLN A 148 -22.26 -30.52 -5.87
N SER A 149 -21.80 -29.40 -6.46
CA SER A 149 -21.04 -29.41 -7.71
C SER A 149 -19.54 -29.71 -7.51
N PHE A 150 -19.18 -30.18 -6.31
CA PHE A 150 -17.85 -30.67 -5.94
C PHE A 150 -17.60 -32.14 -6.33
N GLY A 151 -18.60 -32.85 -6.85
CA GLY A 151 -18.52 -34.30 -7.14
C GLY A 151 -17.55 -34.71 -8.26
N ARG A 152 -16.91 -33.77 -8.97
CA ARG A 152 -15.97 -34.08 -10.04
C ARG A 152 -14.56 -33.66 -9.64
N ILE A 153 -13.71 -34.66 -9.33
CA ILE A 153 -12.27 -34.46 -9.12
C ILE A 153 -11.68 -33.91 -10.42
N ARG A 154 -11.11 -32.70 -10.35
CA ARG A 154 -10.40 -32.06 -11.46
C ARG A 154 -8.91 -32.06 -11.15
N SER A 155 -8.08 -32.16 -12.18
CA SER A 155 -6.65 -31.86 -12.02
C SER A 155 -6.48 -30.38 -11.70
N ALA A 156 -5.57 -30.07 -10.78
CA ALA A 156 -5.21 -28.69 -10.46
C ALA A 156 -4.75 -27.94 -11.72
N ASN A 157 -5.02 -26.63 -11.78
CA ASN A 157 -4.65 -25.79 -12.92
C ASN A 157 -3.14 -25.84 -13.23
N GLU A 158 -2.29 -25.96 -12.21
CA GLU A 158 -0.84 -26.13 -12.37
C GLU A 158 -0.45 -27.39 -13.15
N MET A 159 -1.20 -28.49 -12.99
CA MET A 159 -0.97 -29.74 -13.73
C MET A 159 -1.38 -29.62 -15.20
N LEU A 160 -2.36 -28.75 -15.51
CA LEU A 160 -2.80 -28.48 -16.87
C LEU A 160 -1.81 -27.59 -17.63
N LEU A 161 -1.15 -26.65 -16.94
CA LEU A 161 -0.10 -25.82 -17.50
C LEU A 161 1.12 -26.64 -17.92
N LYS A 162 1.55 -27.61 -17.10
CA LYS A 162 2.68 -28.50 -17.42
C LYS A 162 2.42 -29.42 -18.63
N ARG A 163 1.17 -29.85 -18.85
CA ARG A 163 0.80 -30.70 -19.99
C ARG A 163 0.84 -30.00 -21.35
N LYS A 164 0.73 -28.67 -21.40
CA LYS A 164 0.79 -27.89 -22.65
C LYS A 164 2.21 -27.57 -23.11
N ALA A 165 3.22 -27.79 -22.27
CA ALA A 165 4.62 -27.46 -22.54
C ALA A 165 5.45 -28.64 -23.07
N THR A 166 4.80 -29.79 -23.32
CA THR A 166 5.34 -31.00 -23.96
C THR A 166 4.53 -31.30 -25.19
#